data_AF-A0ABD6L9L0-F1
#
_entry.id   AF-A0ABD6L9L0-F1
#
_cell.length_a   1.000
_cell.length_b   1.000
_cell.length_c   1.000
_cell.angle_alpha   90.00
_cell.angle_beta   90.00
_cell.angle_gamma   90.00
#
_symmetry.space_group_name_H-M   'P 1'
#
loop_
_entity.id
_entity.type
_entity.pdbx_description
1 polymer ?
#
loop_
_entity_poly.entity_id
_entity_poly.type
_entity_poly.pdbx_seq_one_letter_code
_entity_poly.pdbx_strand_id
1 'polypeptide(L)'
;MNETQQIKIMRSIFSAMMVGGHLNNQMQMAKELKAIHYLLKEQEHLSEQERDNCLFYFFKEYALGCKPPISDLYIRNNMIPIIKNFDSMDLETGSSLLLAAKMNI
;
A
#
# COMPACT_ATOMS: atom_id res chain seq x y z
N MET A 1 11.67 7.18 7.79
CA MET A 1 11.56 7.25 6.31
C MET A 1 10.86 8.55 5.88
N ASN A 2 11.43 9.35 4.96
CA ASN A 2 10.83 10.61 4.49
C ASN A 2 9.77 10.41 3.39
N GLU A 3 9.04 11.47 3.02
CA GLU A 3 7.96 11.41 2.01
C GLU A 3 8.44 10.86 0.65
N THR A 4 9.59 11.32 0.16
CA THR A 4 10.17 10.84 -1.11
C THR A 4 10.42 9.33 -1.08
N GLN A 5 10.93 8.81 0.04
CA GLN A 5 11.13 7.38 0.23
C GLN A 5 9.80 6.62 0.31
N GLN A 6 8.80 7.17 1.02
CA GLN A 6 7.44 6.60 1.09
C GLN A 6 6.84 6.42 -0.30
N ILE A 7 6.90 7.47 -1.14
CA ILE A 7 6.38 7.43 -2.52
C ILE A 7 7.10 6.35 -3.35
N LYS A 8 8.43 6.30 -3.30
CA LYS A 8 9.22 5.32 -4.05
C LYS A 8 8.90 3.89 -3.64
N ILE A 9 8.80 3.61 -2.34
CA ILE A 9 8.44 2.29 -1.82
C ILE A 9 7.06 1.88 -2.30
N MET A 10 6.06 2.73 -2.15
CA MET A 10 4.69 2.36 -2.48
C MET A 10 4.49 2.17 -3.99
N ARG A 11 5.23 2.91 -4.83
CA ARG A 11 5.31 2.67 -6.29
C ARG A 11 5.94 1.34 -6.63
N SER A 12 7.02 0.98 -5.93
CA SER A 12 7.70 -0.30 -6.13
C SER A 12 6.80 -1.48 -5.72
N ILE A 13 6.13 -1.36 -4.57
CA ILE A 13 5.12 -2.33 -4.11
C ILE A 13 3.99 -2.46 -5.12
N PHE A 14 3.43 -1.34 -5.61
CA PHE A 14 2.38 -1.36 -6.63
C PHE A 14 2.82 -2.09 -7.89
N SER A 15 4.03 -1.79 -8.39
CA SER A 15 4.60 -2.48 -9.56
C SER A 15 4.76 -3.97 -9.33
N ALA A 16 5.28 -4.38 -8.15
CA ALA A 16 5.45 -5.78 -7.79
C ALA A 16 4.09 -6.52 -7.71
N MET A 17 3.10 -5.92 -7.06
CA MET A 17 1.74 -6.48 -6.96
C MET A 17 1.06 -6.59 -8.33
N MET A 18 1.29 -5.62 -9.23
CA MET A 18 0.78 -5.65 -10.59
C MET A 18 1.38 -6.82 -11.38
N VAL A 19 2.72 -6.95 -11.38
CA VAL A 19 3.43 -8.01 -12.10
C VAL A 19 3.10 -9.39 -11.54
N GLY A 20 2.98 -9.52 -10.21
CA GLY A 20 2.61 -10.77 -9.55
C GLY A 20 1.11 -11.11 -9.62
N GLY A 21 0.28 -10.25 -10.23
CA GLY A 21 -1.17 -10.49 -10.37
C GLY A 21 -1.99 -10.34 -9.08
N HIS A 22 -1.41 -9.81 -8.00
CA HIS A 22 -2.08 -9.61 -6.71
C HIS A 22 -3.27 -8.65 -6.81
N LEU A 23 -3.19 -7.68 -7.72
CA LEU A 23 -4.27 -6.71 -7.97
C LEU A 23 -5.54 -7.34 -8.54
N ASN A 24 -5.47 -8.56 -9.07
CA ASN A 24 -6.64 -9.29 -9.60
C ASN A 24 -7.50 -9.91 -8.48
N ASN A 25 -7.00 -9.93 -7.24
CA ASN A 25 -7.70 -10.46 -6.08
C ASN A 25 -7.78 -9.41 -4.98
N GLN A 26 -8.93 -8.74 -4.87
CA GLN A 26 -9.15 -7.66 -3.91
C GLN A 26 -8.93 -8.10 -2.46
N MET A 27 -9.30 -9.33 -2.10
CA MET A 27 -9.11 -9.84 -0.74
C MET A 27 -7.63 -10.06 -0.43
N GLN A 28 -6.88 -10.60 -1.38
CA GLN A 28 -5.43 -10.79 -1.23
C GLN A 28 -4.71 -9.44 -1.12
N MET A 29 -4.99 -8.52 -2.05
CA MET A 29 -4.43 -7.16 -2.02
C MET A 29 -4.73 -6.46 -0.70
N ALA A 30 -5.94 -6.59 -0.16
CA ALA A 30 -6.31 -5.96 1.11
C ALA A 30 -5.51 -6.51 2.31
N LYS A 31 -5.33 -7.84 2.39
CA LYS A 31 -4.53 -8.48 3.44
C LYS A 31 -3.06 -8.06 3.38
N GLU A 32 -2.51 -7.98 2.17
CA GLU A 32 -1.11 -7.60 1.91
C GLU A 32 -0.88 -6.12 2.24
N LEU A 33 -1.77 -5.22 1.80
CA LEU A 33 -1.68 -3.79 2.10
C LEU A 33 -1.88 -3.50 3.59
N LYS A 34 -2.77 -4.23 4.28
CA LYS A 34 -2.94 -4.10 5.73
C LYS A 34 -1.67 -4.57 6.47
N ALA A 35 -1.06 -5.66 6.03
CA ALA A 35 0.22 -6.12 6.55
C ALA A 35 1.33 -5.08 6.35
N ILE A 36 1.44 -4.48 5.16
CA ILE A 36 2.42 -3.41 4.89
C ILE A 36 2.17 -2.21 5.81
N HIS A 37 0.92 -1.76 5.99
CA HIS A 37 0.57 -0.66 6.91
C HIS A 37 0.97 -0.96 8.36
N TYR A 38 0.82 -2.22 8.79
CA TYR A 38 1.30 -2.67 10.09
C TYR A 38 2.84 -2.66 10.17
N LEU A 39 3.53 -3.24 9.19
CA LEU A 39 5.00 -3.35 9.19
C LEU A 39 5.71 -1.99 9.11
N LEU A 40 5.12 -1.01 8.41
CA LEU A 40 5.63 0.37 8.40
C LEU A 40 5.62 1.03 9.79
N LYS A 41 4.70 0.62 10.68
CA LYS A 41 4.71 1.05 12.08
C LYS A 41 5.82 0.34 12.85
N GLU A 42 5.90 -0.98 12.73
CA GLU A 42 6.77 -1.79 13.57
C GLU A 42 8.25 -1.71 13.17
N GLN A 43 8.56 -1.57 11.87
CA GLN A 43 9.93 -1.56 11.36
C GLN A 43 10.49 -0.17 11.08
N GLU A 44 9.64 0.76 10.62
CA GLU A 44 10.05 2.11 10.18
C GLU A 44 9.61 3.22 11.15
N HIS A 45 8.89 2.85 12.20
CA HIS A 45 8.37 3.76 13.24
C HIS A 45 7.56 4.93 12.69
N LEU A 46 6.87 4.72 11.56
CA LEU A 46 6.01 5.74 10.98
C LEU A 46 4.80 6.03 11.86
N SER A 47 4.43 7.31 11.94
CA SER A 47 3.17 7.76 12.53
C SER A 47 1.96 7.21 11.76
N GLU A 48 0.78 7.25 12.36
CA GLU A 48 -0.46 6.84 11.67
C GLU A 48 -0.68 7.63 10.37
N GLN A 49 -0.43 8.94 10.39
CA GLN A 49 -0.63 9.79 9.22
C GLN A 49 0.34 9.45 8.08
N GLU A 50 1.60 9.15 8.39
CA GLU A 50 2.58 8.72 7.38
C GLU A 50 2.22 7.37 6.75
N ARG A 51 1.70 6.44 7.56
CA ARG A 51 1.25 5.12 7.05
C ARG A 51 0.00 5.24 6.19
N ASP A 52 -0.93 6.12 6.55
CA ASP A 52 -2.10 6.42 5.74
C ASP A 52 -1.68 7.12 4.43
N ASN A 53 -0.67 7.99 4.46
CA ASN A 53 -0.08 8.56 3.25
C ASN A 53 0.58 7.49 2.37
N CYS A 54 1.23 6.47 2.94
CA CYS A 54 1.75 5.34 2.16
C CYS A 54 0.64 4.62 1.37
N LEU A 55 -0.48 4.29 2.02
CA LEU A 55 -1.64 3.72 1.33
C LEU A 55 -2.21 4.68 0.27
N PHE A 56 -2.24 5.98 0.56
CA PHE A 56 -2.65 6.99 -0.41
C PHE A 56 -1.76 6.96 -1.66
N TYR A 57 -0.43 6.94 -1.52
CA TYR A 57 0.48 6.90 -2.66
C TYR A 57 0.30 5.63 -3.50
N PHE A 58 0.09 4.48 -2.87
CA PHE A 58 -0.26 3.25 -3.58
C PHE A 58 -1.54 3.40 -4.41
N PHE A 59 -2.61 3.90 -3.81
CA PHE A 59 -3.88 4.06 -4.51
C PHE A 59 -3.87 5.18 -5.55
N LYS A 60 -2.98 6.17 -5.43
CA LYS A 60 -2.74 7.18 -6.48
C LYS A 60 -2.20 6.52 -7.75
N GLU A 61 -1.26 5.59 -7.64
CA GLU A 61 -0.78 4.83 -8.80
C GLU A 61 -1.86 3.92 -9.37
N TYR A 62 -2.63 3.23 -8.52
CA TYR A 62 -3.78 2.45 -8.95
C TYR A 62 -4.82 3.29 -9.72
N ALA A 63 -5.11 4.51 -9.24
CA ALA A 63 -6.08 5.41 -9.83
C ALA A 63 -5.70 5.88 -11.25
N LEU A 64 -4.39 5.92 -11.59
CA LEU A 64 -3.93 6.26 -12.94
C LEU A 64 -4.42 5.26 -14.00
N GLY A 65 -4.64 4.00 -13.61
CA GLY A 65 -5.19 2.95 -14.47
C GLY A 65 -6.71 2.96 -14.59
N CYS A 66 -7.42 3.75 -13.76
CA CYS A 66 -8.88 3.75 -13.68
C CYS A 66 -9.52 4.74 -14.66
N LYS A 67 -10.65 4.35 -15.27
CA LYS A 67 -11.50 5.25 -16.07
C LYS A 67 -12.96 5.08 -15.63
N PRO A 68 -13.59 6.10 -14.99
CA PRO A 68 -13.01 7.41 -14.64
C PRO A 68 -11.95 7.30 -13.52
N PRO A 69 -11.07 8.31 -13.38
CA PRO A 69 -10.10 8.36 -12.30
C PRO A 69 -10.76 8.37 -10.91
N ILE A 70 -10.16 7.68 -9.95
CA ILE A 70 -10.61 7.70 -8.56
C ILE A 70 -10.11 9.00 -7.91
N SER A 71 -10.99 9.73 -7.21
CA SER A 71 -10.63 10.99 -6.57
C SER A 71 -9.83 10.79 -5.27
N ASP A 72 -8.95 11.74 -4.96
CA ASP A 72 -8.16 11.73 -3.73
C ASP A 72 -9.04 11.68 -2.47
N LEU A 73 -10.19 12.36 -2.51
CA LEU A 73 -11.18 12.35 -1.43
C LEU A 73 -11.77 10.94 -1.24
N TYR A 74 -12.07 10.24 -2.33
CA TYR A 74 -12.60 8.87 -2.26
C TYR A 74 -11.56 7.90 -1.69
N ILE A 75 -10.30 8.00 -2.13
CA ILE A 75 -9.19 7.18 -1.61
C ILE A 75 -9.07 7.37 -0.09
N ARG A 76 -9.01 8.63 0.37
CA ARG A 76 -8.82 8.95 1.79
C ARG A 76 -9.99 8.54 2.66
N ASN A 77 -11.22 8.75 2.21
CA ASN A 77 -12.40 8.54 3.03
C ASN A 77 -12.94 7.10 2.97
N ASN A 78 -12.57 6.31 1.95
CA ASN A 78 -13.11 4.96 1.77
C ASN A 78 -12.02 3.91 1.68
N MET A 79 -11.12 4.00 0.70
CA MET A 79 -10.16 2.93 0.41
C MET A 79 -9.17 2.72 1.55
N ILE A 80 -8.60 3.80 2.09
CA ILE A 80 -7.66 3.70 3.23
C ILE A 80 -8.35 3.09 4.46
N PRO A 81 -9.52 3.56 4.92
CA PRO A 81 -10.27 2.92 6.00
C PRO A 81 -10.57 1.44 5.77
N ILE A 82 -10.93 1.03 4.55
CA ILE A 82 -11.18 -0.38 4.22
C ILE A 82 -9.95 -1.24 4.50
N ILE A 83 -8.76 -0.79 4.05
CA ILE A 83 -7.51 -1.52 4.30
C ILE A 83 -7.18 -1.58 5.80
N LYS A 84 -7.26 -0.45 6.50
CA LYS A 84 -6.95 -0.38 7.94
C LYS A 84 -7.82 -1.35 8.76
N ASN A 85 -9.10 -1.41 8.42
CA ASN A 85 -10.10 -2.19 9.14
C ASN A 85 -10.29 -3.62 8.60
N PHE A 86 -9.51 -4.05 7.61
CA PHE A 86 -9.67 -5.38 7.03
C PHE A 86 -9.39 -6.49 8.06
N ASP A 87 -10.22 -7.52 8.18
CA ASP A 87 -10.17 -8.43 9.35
C ASP A 87 -8.91 -9.31 9.45
N SER A 88 -8.08 -9.35 8.40
CA SER A 88 -6.91 -10.21 8.33
C SER A 88 -5.74 -9.54 7.61
N MET A 89 -4.55 -10.07 7.84
CA MET A 89 -3.29 -9.59 7.26
C MET A 89 -2.50 -10.78 6.72
N ASP A 90 -1.82 -10.58 5.60
CA ASP A 90 -0.83 -11.53 5.08
C ASP A 90 0.57 -10.96 5.34
N LEU A 91 1.13 -11.31 6.51
CA LEU A 91 2.43 -10.81 6.96
C LEU A 91 3.60 -11.37 6.13
N GLU A 92 3.46 -12.59 5.61
CA GLU A 92 4.53 -13.23 4.82
C GLU A 92 4.72 -12.49 3.50
N THR A 93 3.62 -12.34 2.75
CA THR A 93 3.65 -11.62 1.47
C THR A 93 3.90 -10.12 1.68
N GLY A 94 3.25 -9.51 2.69
CA GLY A 94 3.45 -8.10 3.02
C GLY A 94 4.90 -7.76 3.39
N SER A 95 5.58 -8.61 4.17
CA SER A 95 6.99 -8.43 4.51
C SER A 95 7.89 -8.61 3.28
N SER A 96 7.59 -9.61 2.44
CA SER A 96 8.35 -9.86 1.21
C SER A 96 8.27 -8.68 0.24
N LEU A 97 7.07 -8.13 0.04
CA LEU A 97 6.84 -6.95 -0.80
C LEU A 97 7.57 -5.71 -0.26
N LEU A 98 7.49 -5.46 1.05
CA LEU A 98 8.15 -4.31 1.66
C LEU A 98 9.68 -4.42 1.59
N LEU A 99 10.25 -5.60 1.82
CA LEU A 99 11.68 -5.84 1.69
C LEU A 99 12.14 -5.65 0.24
N ALA A 100 11.45 -6.27 -0.72
CA ALA A 100 11.76 -6.13 -2.14
C ALA A 100 11.69 -4.67 -2.60
N ALA A 101 10.71 -3.91 -2.12
CA ALA A 101 10.59 -2.49 -2.43
C ALA A 101 11.76 -1.67 -1.88
N LYS A 102 12.23 -1.97 -0.66
CA LYS A 102 13.39 -1.30 -0.02
C LYS A 102 14.71 -1.57 -0.73
N MET A 103 14.89 -2.77 -1.31
CA MET A 103 16.11 -3.12 -2.06
C MET A 103 16.21 -2.43 -3.43
N ASN A 104 15.12 -1.86 -3.93
CA ASN A 104 15.03 -1.23 -5.26
C ASN A 104 15.05 0.31 -5.22
N ILE A 105 15.47 0.93 -4.10
CA ILE A 105 15.53 2.39 -3.90
C ILE A 105 16.97 2.87 -3.89
#